data_AF-A0A522QY00-F1
#
_entry.id   AF-A0A522QY00-F1
#
_cell.length_a   1.000
_cell.length_b   1.000
_cell.length_c   1.000
_cell.angle_alpha   90.00
_cell.angle_beta   90.00
_cell.angle_gamma   90.00
#
_symmetry.space_group_name_H-M   'P 1'
#
loop_
_entity.id
_entity.type
_entity.pdbx_description
1 polymer ?
#
loop_
_entity_poly.entity_id
_entity_poly.type
_entity_poly.pdbx_seq_one_letter_code
_entity_poly.pdbx_strand_id
1 'polypeptide(L)'
;RASHSAGAYYGCMSLLQATVHSSNSNRFVVPAMQIEDHPRFAWRGLMLDCSRTFLSIDFLKRMINRMSFYKLNTLHLHLTDDQGWRLQIKKYPLLTTKGAYFVAWYHEPKEFQGFYTQSQMKELVAYAQKRHITIVPEIECPGHSHAALYAYPELSCEGKVTPVFPAFGEDQKVRAFSPCKKGTYLFYKEVIREVANVFPSPYIHMGGDEVSPDAWKNCTRCKTMADSLGIPDDTKHLQKIIMDSVGKYVSEEGRRPIGWDEVFYEGVQKNYIIQLWRSDESIKEAKAGYDVILSPTTNLYFDYTYKTTPTKKVFSFNPIPDSATTEEKNHYLGIEACFWSHIDRTESKMDYQLFPRVLALSERAWSAKRDTSYNDFHQREIKQEPWLNYFKIVYNKTLF
;
A
#
# COMPACT_ATOMS: atom_id res chain seq x y z
N ARG A 1 22.02 -21.42 7.47
CA ARG A 1 23.06 -20.37 7.25
C ARG A 1 22.44 -19.28 6.39
N ALA A 2 22.88 -18.03 6.49
CA ALA A 2 22.34 -16.94 5.67
C ALA A 2 23.43 -15.92 5.36
N SER A 3 23.34 -15.28 4.20
CA SER A 3 24.23 -14.19 3.77
C SER A 3 23.90 -12.84 4.40
N HIS A 4 22.68 -12.67 4.92
CA HIS A 4 22.17 -11.45 5.52
C HIS A 4 21.31 -11.75 6.75
N SER A 5 21.16 -10.77 7.65
CA SER A 5 20.34 -10.88 8.86
C SER A 5 18.87 -11.23 8.56
N ALA A 6 18.30 -10.67 7.49
CA ALA A 6 16.94 -11.00 7.04
C ALA A 6 16.80 -12.49 6.68
N GLY A 7 17.78 -13.07 5.98
CA GLY A 7 17.78 -14.49 5.65
C GLY A 7 17.87 -15.37 6.90
N ALA A 8 18.66 -14.97 7.90
CA ALA A 8 18.73 -15.68 9.17
C ALA A 8 17.39 -15.62 9.92
N TYR A 9 16.76 -14.44 9.95
CA TYR A 9 15.44 -14.23 10.55
C TYR A 9 14.37 -15.09 9.89
N TYR A 10 14.30 -15.13 8.55
CA TYR A 10 13.35 -15.98 7.83
C TYR A 10 13.62 -17.47 8.04
N GLY A 11 14.89 -17.88 8.19
CA GLY A 11 15.26 -19.22 8.62
C GLY A 11 14.70 -19.57 9.99
N CYS A 12 14.71 -18.63 10.95
CA CYS A 12 14.06 -18.82 12.25
C CYS A 12 12.54 -18.96 12.12
N MET A 13 11.87 -18.21 11.23
CA MET A 13 10.43 -18.36 11.02
C MET A 13 10.09 -19.76 10.47
N SER A 14 10.88 -20.27 9.51
CA SER A 14 10.72 -21.64 9.01
C SER A 14 10.95 -22.67 10.13
N LEU A 15 11.97 -22.47 10.98
CA LEU A 15 12.23 -23.36 12.12
C LEU A 15 11.07 -23.40 13.11
N LEU A 16 10.48 -22.25 13.43
CA LEU A 16 9.29 -22.18 14.28
C LEU A 16 8.14 -22.98 13.67
N GLN A 17 7.84 -22.77 12.38
CA GLN A 17 6.74 -23.46 11.70
C GLN A 17 6.99 -24.95 11.47
N ALA A 18 8.26 -25.39 11.43
CA ALA A 18 8.64 -26.80 11.34
C ALA A 18 8.54 -27.56 12.67
N THR A 19 8.29 -26.85 13.78
CA THR A 19 8.17 -27.45 15.10
C THR A 19 6.86 -28.20 15.22
N VAL A 20 6.92 -29.47 15.61
CA VAL A 20 5.75 -30.36 15.76
C VAL A 20 5.65 -30.88 17.19
N HIS A 21 4.42 -31.10 17.66
CA HIS A 21 4.18 -31.74 18.95
C HIS A 21 4.32 -33.27 18.81
N SER A 22 5.30 -33.86 19.49
CA SER A 22 5.51 -35.31 19.51
C SER A 22 4.58 -35.97 20.54
N SER A 23 3.59 -36.74 20.09
CA SER A 23 2.68 -37.50 20.95
C SER A 23 3.41 -38.49 21.87
N ASN A 24 4.51 -39.08 21.39
CA ASN A 24 5.26 -40.11 22.12
C ASN A 24 6.08 -39.53 23.29
N SER A 25 6.52 -38.27 23.18
CA SER A 25 7.39 -37.64 24.19
C SER A 25 6.75 -36.47 24.92
N ASN A 26 5.54 -36.06 24.51
CA ASN A 26 4.83 -34.86 24.97
C ASN A 26 5.73 -33.61 24.94
N ARG A 27 6.55 -33.48 23.89
CA ARG A 27 7.51 -32.39 23.67
C ARG A 27 7.39 -31.84 22.26
N PHE A 28 7.76 -30.59 22.09
CA PHE A 28 7.99 -30.00 20.78
C PHE A 28 9.32 -30.47 20.21
N VAL A 29 9.30 -30.98 18.98
CA VAL A 29 10.48 -31.46 18.27
C VAL A 29 10.54 -30.84 16.88
N VAL A 30 11.73 -30.79 16.30
CA VAL A 30 11.95 -30.41 14.90
C VAL A 30 12.45 -31.65 14.15
N PRO A 31 11.76 -32.11 13.10
CA PRO A 31 12.24 -33.24 12.30
C PRO A 31 13.61 -32.96 11.69
N ALA A 32 14.45 -33.99 11.54
CA ALA A 32 15.71 -33.84 10.83
C ALA A 32 15.45 -33.46 9.36
N MET A 33 15.99 -32.33 8.92
CA MET A 33 15.77 -31.79 7.58
C MET A 33 16.93 -30.90 7.12
N GLN A 34 17.05 -30.74 5.81
CA GLN A 34 17.90 -29.75 5.17
C GLN A 34 17.02 -28.86 4.28
N ILE A 35 17.07 -27.55 4.49
CA ILE A 35 16.29 -26.57 3.73
C ILE A 35 17.27 -25.57 3.10
N GLU A 36 17.19 -25.44 1.79
CA GLU A 36 17.74 -24.32 1.02
C GLU A 36 16.57 -23.51 0.47
N ASP A 37 16.52 -22.22 0.77
CA ASP A 37 15.33 -21.41 0.56
C ASP A 37 15.70 -19.94 0.27
N HIS A 38 14.96 -19.31 -0.64
CA HIS A 38 15.12 -17.92 -1.03
C HIS A 38 13.81 -17.37 -1.62
N PRO A 39 13.53 -16.07 -1.48
CA PRO A 39 12.31 -15.49 -2.03
C PRO A 39 12.38 -15.43 -3.55
N ARG A 40 11.25 -15.73 -4.20
CA ARG A 40 11.03 -15.49 -5.63
C ARG A 40 11.04 -14.00 -5.98
N PHE A 41 10.47 -13.16 -5.11
CA PHE A 41 10.34 -11.72 -5.34
C PHE A 41 11.00 -10.88 -4.24
N ALA A 42 11.61 -9.76 -4.66
CA ALA A 42 12.21 -8.80 -3.74
C ALA A 42 11.13 -8.04 -2.95
N TRP A 43 10.00 -7.71 -3.59
CA TRP A 43 8.83 -7.05 -2.99
C TRP A 43 7.76 -8.07 -2.62
N ARG A 44 7.40 -8.14 -1.33
CA ARG A 44 6.36 -9.05 -0.82
C ARG A 44 5.49 -8.24 0.14
N GLY A 45 4.49 -7.59 -0.43
CA GLY A 45 3.82 -6.44 0.15
C GLY A 45 2.43 -6.70 0.71
N LEU A 46 2.04 -5.91 1.70
CA LEU A 46 0.66 -5.73 2.14
C LEU A 46 0.40 -4.23 2.33
N MET A 47 -0.60 -3.69 1.66
CA MET A 47 -1.08 -2.33 1.85
C MET A 47 -2.26 -2.29 2.82
N LEU A 48 -2.20 -1.38 3.79
CA LEU A 48 -3.29 -1.10 4.73
C LEU A 48 -3.76 0.35 4.58
N ASP A 49 -5.03 0.52 4.23
CA ASP A 49 -5.73 1.81 4.20
C ASP A 49 -5.99 2.34 5.61
N CYS A 50 -5.19 3.32 6.02
CA CYS A 50 -5.35 4.03 7.28
C CYS A 50 -6.27 5.25 7.14
N SER A 51 -6.59 5.64 5.92
CA SER A 51 -7.30 6.88 5.63
C SER A 51 -8.80 6.73 5.82
N ARG A 52 -9.46 5.76 5.16
CA ARG A 52 -10.92 5.60 5.26
C ARG A 52 -11.34 5.23 6.68
N THR A 53 -10.50 4.47 7.37
CA THR A 53 -10.62 4.17 8.79
C THR A 53 -9.24 4.24 9.45
N PHE A 54 -9.11 5.03 10.53
CA PHE A 54 -7.89 5.08 11.33
C PHE A 54 -7.60 3.71 11.98
N LEU A 55 -6.34 3.26 11.90
CA LEU A 55 -5.88 2.00 12.47
C LEU A 55 -5.01 2.26 13.69
N SER A 56 -5.13 1.47 14.76
CA SER A 56 -4.27 1.70 15.93
C SER A 56 -2.81 1.32 15.65
N ILE A 57 -1.87 2.01 16.31
CA ILE A 57 -0.44 1.63 16.29
C ILE A 57 -0.25 0.18 16.74
N ASP A 58 -1.07 -0.28 17.70
CA ASP A 58 -1.00 -1.66 18.18
C ASP A 58 -1.43 -2.66 17.11
N PHE A 59 -2.45 -2.35 16.30
CA PHE A 59 -2.81 -3.17 15.15
C PHE A 59 -1.70 -3.24 14.11
N LEU A 60 -1.10 -2.09 13.77
CA LEU A 60 0.02 -2.06 12.83
C LEU A 60 1.20 -2.90 13.35
N LYS A 61 1.52 -2.83 14.65
CA LYS A 61 2.54 -3.69 15.29
C LYS A 61 2.19 -5.17 15.23
N ARG A 62 0.91 -5.53 15.48
CA ARG A 62 0.42 -6.92 15.33
C ARG A 62 0.56 -7.39 13.89
N MET A 63 0.23 -6.53 12.91
CA MET A 63 0.37 -6.89 11.51
C MET A 63 1.81 -7.07 11.07
N ILE A 64 2.72 -6.20 11.50
CA ILE A 64 4.17 -6.36 11.26
C ILE A 64 4.67 -7.73 11.77
N ASN A 65 4.25 -8.15 12.98
CA ASN A 65 4.61 -9.48 13.50
C ASN A 65 4.16 -10.59 12.55
N ARG A 66 2.88 -10.57 12.17
CA ARG A 66 2.24 -11.59 11.31
C ARG A 66 2.88 -11.61 9.91
N MET A 67 3.09 -10.45 9.30
CA MET A 67 3.78 -10.29 8.01
C MET A 67 5.18 -10.89 8.04
N SER A 68 5.97 -10.54 9.07
CA SER A 68 7.35 -11.03 9.18
C SER A 68 7.42 -12.54 9.42
N PHE A 69 6.45 -13.10 10.15
CA PHE A 69 6.33 -14.55 10.38
C PHE A 69 6.07 -15.31 9.07
N TYR A 70 5.25 -14.73 8.19
CA TYR A 70 5.01 -15.23 6.83
C TYR A 70 5.94 -14.61 5.79
N LYS A 71 7.13 -14.13 6.21
CA LYS A 71 8.22 -13.67 5.32
C LYS A 71 7.85 -12.58 4.31
N LEU A 72 6.73 -11.87 4.48
CA LEU A 72 6.47 -10.60 3.80
C LEU A 72 7.48 -9.56 4.30
N ASN A 73 7.76 -8.52 3.51
CA ASN A 73 8.80 -7.54 3.85
C ASN A 73 8.44 -6.08 3.59
N THR A 74 7.27 -5.80 3.00
CA THR A 74 6.85 -4.43 2.75
C THR A 74 5.47 -4.19 3.33
N LEU A 75 5.37 -3.26 4.28
CA LEU A 75 4.10 -2.73 4.76
C LEU A 75 3.89 -1.37 4.09
N HIS A 76 2.97 -1.34 3.14
CA HIS A 76 2.56 -0.11 2.47
C HIS A 76 1.44 0.53 3.31
N LEU A 77 1.66 1.75 3.80
CA LEU A 77 0.66 2.48 4.56
C LEU A 77 0.04 3.57 3.68
N HIS A 78 -1.21 3.37 3.30
CA HIS A 78 -2.03 4.37 2.64
C HIS A 78 -2.52 5.38 3.69
N LEU A 79 -1.79 6.50 3.85
CA LEU A 79 -1.89 7.41 5.00
C LEU A 79 -2.81 8.62 4.76
N THR A 80 -3.21 8.85 3.52
CA THR A 80 -3.96 10.06 3.13
C THR A 80 -4.96 9.71 2.05
N ASP A 81 -6.20 10.16 2.19
CA ASP A 81 -7.22 10.09 1.14
C ASP A 81 -8.27 11.19 1.38
N ASP A 82 -9.38 11.14 0.65
CA ASP A 82 -10.49 12.05 0.79
C ASP A 82 -11.11 12.04 2.20
N GLN A 83 -11.20 10.86 2.81
CA GLN A 83 -11.83 10.62 4.12
C GLN A 83 -10.89 10.85 5.30
N GLY A 84 -9.61 11.17 5.07
CA GLY A 84 -8.69 11.35 6.18
C GLY A 84 -7.25 11.68 5.80
N TRP A 85 -6.64 12.57 6.58
CA TRP A 85 -5.20 12.74 6.60
C TRP A 85 -4.63 12.22 7.92
N ARG A 86 -3.77 11.21 7.86
CA ARG A 86 -3.37 10.44 9.06
C ARG A 86 -1.96 10.68 9.55
N LEU A 87 -1.13 11.47 8.87
CA LEU A 87 0.26 11.70 9.28
C LEU A 87 0.48 13.13 9.76
N GLN A 88 1.08 13.31 10.94
CA GLN A 88 1.49 14.65 11.37
C GLN A 88 2.56 15.24 10.45
N ILE A 89 2.24 16.36 9.82
CA ILE A 89 3.20 17.26 9.14
C ILE A 89 3.28 18.54 9.96
N LYS A 90 4.45 18.80 10.56
CA LYS A 90 4.60 19.90 11.53
C LYS A 90 4.42 21.26 10.88
N LYS A 91 4.89 21.42 9.64
CA LYS A 91 4.73 22.66 8.86
C LYS A 91 3.28 22.92 8.45
N TYR A 92 2.46 21.87 8.37
CA TYR A 92 1.06 21.95 7.97
C TYR A 92 0.13 21.34 9.03
N PRO A 93 0.01 21.95 10.22
CA PRO A 93 -0.73 21.37 11.36
C PRO A 93 -2.23 21.19 11.12
N LEU A 94 -2.85 21.97 10.22
CA LEU A 94 -4.26 21.80 9.87
C LEU A 94 -4.58 20.45 9.21
N LEU A 95 -3.59 19.77 8.61
CA LEU A 95 -3.79 18.43 8.03
C LEU A 95 -4.31 17.44 9.08
N THR A 96 -3.80 17.53 10.32
CA THR A 96 -4.16 16.61 11.40
C THR A 96 -5.11 17.22 12.43
N THR A 97 -5.17 18.54 12.56
CA THR A 97 -6.15 19.19 13.45
C THR A 97 -7.52 19.39 12.79
N LYS A 98 -7.61 19.31 11.46
CA LYS A 98 -8.87 19.31 10.70
C LYS A 98 -9.04 18.05 9.84
N GLY A 99 -8.09 17.78 8.95
CA GLY A 99 -8.20 16.71 7.94
C GLY A 99 -8.24 15.28 8.50
N ALA A 100 -7.95 15.08 9.79
CA ALA A 100 -8.01 13.78 10.45
C ALA A 100 -9.39 13.43 11.03
N TYR A 101 -10.36 14.34 11.01
CA TYR A 101 -11.63 14.18 11.71
C TYR A 101 -12.82 14.37 10.78
N PHE A 102 -13.81 13.51 10.93
CA PHE A 102 -15.08 13.63 10.23
C PHE A 102 -15.91 14.76 10.83
N VAL A 103 -16.75 15.35 9.99
CA VAL A 103 -17.73 16.31 10.45
C VAL A 103 -18.76 15.65 11.39
N ALA A 104 -19.04 16.33 12.51
CA ALA A 104 -19.64 15.70 13.69
C ALA A 104 -21.03 15.08 13.45
N TRP A 105 -21.83 15.62 12.53
CA TRP A 105 -23.19 15.15 12.28
C TRP A 105 -23.29 13.77 11.60
N TYR A 106 -22.19 13.21 11.11
CA TYR A 106 -22.16 11.81 10.65
C TYR A 106 -22.07 10.79 11.80
N HIS A 107 -21.82 11.24 13.04
CA HIS A 107 -21.77 10.38 14.23
C HIS A 107 -20.80 9.18 14.10
N GLU A 108 -19.69 9.40 13.39
CA GLU A 108 -18.67 8.38 13.19
C GLU A 108 -17.99 7.98 14.52
N PRO A 109 -17.75 6.66 14.73
CA PRO A 109 -17.00 6.19 15.89
C PRO A 109 -15.66 6.93 16.05
N LYS A 110 -15.31 7.29 17.28
CA LYS A 110 -14.11 8.10 17.57
C LYS A 110 -12.82 7.37 17.17
N GLU A 111 -12.83 6.05 17.28
CA GLU A 111 -11.72 5.16 16.92
C GLU A 111 -11.42 5.14 15.41
N PHE A 112 -12.36 5.55 14.55
CA PHE A 112 -12.18 5.54 13.08
C PHE A 112 -11.53 6.82 12.55
N GLN A 113 -11.23 7.77 13.43
CA GLN A 113 -10.65 9.06 13.11
C GLN A 113 -9.44 9.34 14.01
N GLY A 114 -8.67 10.37 13.68
CA GLY A 114 -7.37 10.65 14.30
C GLY A 114 -6.20 10.46 13.36
N PHE A 115 -5.00 10.55 13.91
CA PHE A 115 -3.74 10.61 13.17
C PHE A 115 -2.57 10.07 14.00
N TYR A 116 -1.50 9.72 13.30
CA TYR A 116 -0.22 9.33 13.86
C TYR A 116 0.71 10.56 13.97
N THR A 117 1.25 10.76 15.16
CA THR A 117 2.37 11.68 15.34
C THR A 117 3.62 11.14 14.64
N GLN A 118 4.55 12.04 14.28
CA GLN A 118 5.84 11.60 13.72
C GLN A 118 6.62 10.70 14.68
N SER A 119 6.49 10.91 15.99
CA SER A 119 7.14 10.08 17.01
C SER A 119 6.60 8.66 17.00
N GLN A 120 5.27 8.49 16.96
CA GLN A 120 4.63 7.18 16.85
C GLN A 120 5.06 6.45 15.58
N MET A 121 5.13 7.15 14.44
CA MET A 121 5.56 6.54 13.19
C MET A 121 7.04 6.16 13.19
N LYS A 122 7.93 6.98 13.77
CA LYS A 122 9.35 6.61 13.95
C LYS A 122 9.52 5.38 14.83
N GLU A 123 8.74 5.28 15.90
CA GLU A 123 8.73 4.08 16.75
C GLU A 123 8.23 2.85 15.99
N LEU A 124 7.15 2.98 15.22
CA LEU A 124 6.60 1.90 14.40
C LEU A 124 7.60 1.44 13.33
N VAL A 125 8.30 2.38 12.67
CA VAL A 125 9.38 2.10 11.72
C VAL A 125 10.50 1.30 12.40
N ALA A 126 10.98 1.76 13.57
CA ALA A 126 12.02 1.03 14.30
C ALA A 126 11.55 -0.38 14.73
N TYR A 127 10.27 -0.52 15.07
CA TYR A 127 9.65 -1.80 15.38
C TYR A 127 9.61 -2.74 14.18
N ALA A 128 9.29 -2.21 12.98
CA ALA A 128 9.25 -2.93 11.71
C ALA A 128 10.63 -3.39 11.25
N GLN A 129 11.65 -2.53 11.36
CA GLN A 129 13.03 -2.84 10.95
C GLN A 129 13.62 -4.02 11.71
N LYS A 130 13.32 -4.17 13.01
CA LYS A 130 13.74 -5.33 13.83
C LYS A 130 13.16 -6.66 13.33
N ARG A 131 12.19 -6.62 12.42
CA ARG A 131 11.48 -7.76 11.83
C ARG A 131 11.65 -7.81 10.31
N HIS A 132 12.60 -7.05 9.78
CA HIS A 132 12.90 -6.95 8.36
C HIS A 132 11.70 -6.52 7.50
N ILE A 133 10.78 -5.73 8.07
CA ILE A 133 9.69 -5.07 7.35
C ILE A 133 10.10 -3.62 7.05
N THR A 134 10.05 -3.23 5.78
CA THR A 134 10.12 -1.85 5.32
C THR A 134 8.71 -1.25 5.33
N ILE A 135 8.54 -0.07 5.92
CA ILE A 135 7.28 0.68 5.85
C ILE A 135 7.38 1.69 4.70
N VAL A 136 6.56 1.54 3.68
CA VAL A 136 6.44 2.47 2.54
C VAL A 136 5.26 3.40 2.82
N PRO A 137 5.49 4.70 3.03
CA PRO A 137 4.39 5.66 3.20
C PRO A 137 3.82 6.04 1.83
N GLU A 138 2.49 6.18 1.78
CA GLU A 138 1.79 6.81 0.66
C GLU A 138 1.26 8.18 1.05
N ILE A 139 1.53 9.17 0.19
CA ILE A 139 0.90 10.49 0.22
C ILE A 139 0.25 10.72 -1.13
N GLU A 140 -1.08 10.76 -1.13
CA GLU A 140 -1.88 10.90 -2.34
C GLU A 140 -1.58 12.17 -3.12
N CYS A 141 -1.49 12.02 -4.44
CA CYS A 141 -1.18 13.10 -5.36
C CYS A 141 -1.64 12.78 -6.78
N PRO A 142 -2.28 13.72 -7.50
CA PRO A 142 -2.94 14.92 -7.00
C PRO A 142 -4.39 14.64 -6.55
N GLY A 143 -4.93 13.46 -6.89
CA GLY A 143 -6.26 12.97 -6.52
C GLY A 143 -6.37 12.61 -5.04
N HIS A 144 -7.51 12.06 -4.63
CA HIS A 144 -7.75 11.57 -3.26
C HIS A 144 -7.30 12.55 -2.15
N SER A 145 -7.52 13.84 -2.39
CA SER A 145 -6.90 14.90 -1.61
C SER A 145 -7.89 15.76 -0.83
N HIS A 146 -9.17 15.36 -0.74
CA HIS A 146 -10.21 16.16 -0.10
C HIS A 146 -9.86 16.55 1.35
N ALA A 147 -9.33 15.63 2.17
CA ALA A 147 -8.94 15.95 3.55
C ALA A 147 -7.83 17.01 3.64
N ALA A 148 -6.84 16.94 2.75
CA ALA A 148 -5.77 17.94 2.68
C ALA A 148 -6.29 19.30 2.19
N LEU A 149 -7.17 19.28 1.18
CA LEU A 149 -7.76 20.49 0.61
C LEU A 149 -8.80 21.12 1.56
N TYR A 150 -9.48 20.35 2.42
CA TYR A 150 -10.29 20.94 3.48
C TYR A 150 -9.42 21.69 4.51
N ALA A 151 -8.25 21.15 4.82
CA ALA A 151 -7.31 21.80 5.72
C ALA A 151 -6.68 23.07 5.11
N TYR A 152 -6.36 23.04 3.82
CA TYR A 152 -5.73 24.13 3.05
C TYR A 152 -6.46 24.35 1.70
N PRO A 153 -7.66 24.95 1.73
CA PRO A 153 -8.52 25.04 0.54
C PRO A 153 -7.92 25.88 -0.57
N GLU A 154 -7.01 26.81 -0.25
CA GLU A 154 -6.26 27.60 -1.21
C GLU A 154 -5.40 26.78 -2.18
N LEU A 155 -5.17 25.48 -1.91
CA LEU A 155 -4.42 24.56 -2.77
C LEU A 155 -5.29 23.89 -3.85
N SER A 156 -6.62 23.96 -3.74
CA SER A 156 -7.57 23.51 -4.78
C SER A 156 -7.77 24.59 -5.85
N CYS A 157 -8.39 24.30 -7.00
CA CYS A 157 -8.67 25.34 -8.00
C CYS A 157 -9.65 26.41 -7.48
N GLU A 158 -10.72 25.98 -6.82
CA GLU A 158 -11.85 26.84 -6.41
C GLU A 158 -11.64 27.54 -5.06
N GLY A 159 -10.73 27.04 -4.22
CA GLY A 159 -10.48 27.66 -2.90
C GLY A 159 -11.55 27.36 -1.85
N LYS A 160 -12.51 26.47 -2.13
CA LYS A 160 -13.60 26.09 -1.23
C LYS A 160 -13.75 24.58 -1.22
N VAL A 161 -13.76 24.00 -0.03
CA VAL A 161 -13.83 22.55 0.17
C VAL A 161 -14.69 22.29 1.40
N THR A 162 -15.59 21.33 1.29
CA THR A 162 -16.46 20.92 2.40
C THR A 162 -15.66 20.20 3.49
N PRO A 163 -16.16 20.16 4.74
CA PRO A 163 -15.57 19.33 5.80
C PRO A 163 -15.51 17.85 5.43
N VAL A 164 -14.51 17.13 5.94
CA VAL A 164 -14.30 15.69 5.71
C VAL A 164 -15.50 14.86 6.19
N PHE A 165 -15.90 13.85 5.42
CA PHE A 165 -17.03 12.97 5.71
C PHE A 165 -16.74 11.52 5.27
N PRO A 166 -17.43 10.50 5.84
CA PRO A 166 -17.10 9.09 5.67
C PRO A 166 -17.76 8.41 4.44
N ALA A 167 -18.24 9.17 3.46
CA ALA A 167 -19.00 8.65 2.32
C ALA A 167 -18.24 8.80 0.99
N PHE A 168 -18.63 7.99 0.00
CA PHE A 168 -18.17 8.08 -1.39
C PHE A 168 -19.29 8.70 -2.24
N GLY A 169 -18.96 9.55 -3.21
CA GLY A 169 -19.93 10.07 -4.17
C GLY A 169 -19.90 11.59 -4.40
N GLU A 170 -21.00 12.12 -4.94
CA GLU A 170 -21.10 13.48 -5.53
C GLU A 170 -20.79 14.65 -4.59
N ASP A 171 -20.84 14.44 -3.28
CA ASP A 171 -20.48 15.47 -2.29
C ASP A 171 -18.96 15.76 -2.28
N GLN A 172 -18.13 14.89 -2.89
CA GLN A 172 -16.66 15.03 -3.01
C GLN A 172 -16.25 15.79 -4.29
N LYS A 173 -16.85 16.95 -4.56
CA LYS A 173 -16.61 17.70 -5.81
C LYS A 173 -15.17 18.17 -5.98
N VAL A 174 -14.47 18.46 -4.88
CA VAL A 174 -13.09 18.95 -4.88
C VAL A 174 -12.20 17.92 -4.19
N ARG A 175 -11.49 17.12 -5.01
CA ARG A 175 -10.60 16.05 -4.56
C ARG A 175 -9.21 16.06 -5.21
N ALA A 176 -8.91 17.10 -6.01
CA ALA A 176 -7.64 17.21 -6.72
C ALA A 176 -6.91 18.53 -6.40
N PHE A 177 -5.63 18.42 -6.08
CA PHE A 177 -4.74 19.59 -5.95
C PHE A 177 -4.67 20.38 -7.27
N SER A 178 -4.49 21.69 -7.18
CA SER A 178 -4.38 22.54 -8.37
C SER A 178 -2.96 22.55 -8.94
N PRO A 179 -2.74 22.12 -10.20
CA PRO A 179 -1.41 22.13 -10.82
C PRO A 179 -0.95 23.55 -11.18
N CYS A 180 -1.87 24.53 -11.26
CA CYS A 180 -1.56 25.92 -11.61
C CYS A 180 -1.17 26.82 -10.42
N LYS A 181 -1.08 26.24 -9.22
CA LYS A 181 -0.77 26.98 -7.98
C LYS A 181 0.62 26.62 -7.48
N LYS A 182 1.49 27.64 -7.40
CA LYS A 182 2.84 27.50 -6.79
C LYS A 182 2.80 26.92 -5.37
N GLY A 183 1.75 27.24 -4.61
CA GLY A 183 1.52 26.72 -3.26
C GLY A 183 1.43 25.19 -3.21
N THR A 184 0.86 24.55 -4.23
CA THR A 184 0.75 23.09 -4.33
C THR A 184 2.13 22.42 -4.34
N TYR A 185 3.04 22.94 -5.15
CA TYR A 185 4.40 22.41 -5.26
C TYR A 185 5.20 22.62 -3.98
N LEU A 186 5.06 23.79 -3.35
CA LEU A 186 5.69 24.07 -2.07
C LEU A 186 5.14 23.15 -0.96
N PHE A 187 3.83 22.93 -0.95
CA PHE A 187 3.18 22.00 -0.03
C PHE A 187 3.77 20.60 -0.15
N TYR A 188 3.76 20.01 -1.35
CA TYR A 188 4.29 18.67 -1.56
C TYR A 188 5.78 18.58 -1.26
N LYS A 189 6.59 19.56 -1.68
CA LYS A 189 8.04 19.56 -1.39
C LYS A 189 8.31 19.46 0.11
N GLU A 190 7.57 20.22 0.91
CA GLU A 190 7.76 20.25 2.36
C GLU A 190 7.15 19.04 3.07
N VAL A 191 6.00 18.55 2.60
CA VAL A 191 5.40 17.29 3.09
C VAL A 191 6.35 16.11 2.83
N ILE A 192 6.85 15.97 1.60
CA ILE A 192 7.75 14.88 1.22
C ILE A 192 9.05 14.92 2.03
N ARG A 193 9.61 16.11 2.28
CA ARG A 193 10.76 16.26 3.19
C ARG A 193 10.45 15.76 4.60
N GLU A 194 9.30 16.13 5.18
CA GLU A 194 8.94 15.63 6.52
C GLU A 194 8.68 14.11 6.54
N VAL A 195 8.05 13.58 5.48
CA VAL A 195 7.83 12.14 5.30
C VAL A 195 9.16 11.39 5.20
N ALA A 196 10.10 11.84 4.37
CA ALA A 196 11.43 11.24 4.23
C ALA A 196 12.25 11.25 5.53
N ASN A 197 11.99 12.21 6.42
CA ASN A 197 12.59 12.29 7.77
C ASN A 197 11.97 11.33 8.80
N VAL A 198 10.77 10.80 8.53
CA VAL A 198 10.09 9.81 9.37
C VAL A 198 10.34 8.39 8.86
N PHE A 199 10.28 8.21 7.54
CA PHE A 199 10.34 6.91 6.89
C PHE A 199 11.69 6.74 6.18
N PRO A 200 12.58 5.84 6.66
CA PRO A 200 13.85 5.56 6.01
C PRO A 200 13.72 4.65 4.79
N SER A 201 12.49 4.25 4.41
CA SER A 201 12.21 3.49 3.20
C SER A 201 12.87 4.13 1.99
N PRO A 202 13.49 3.37 1.07
CA PRO A 202 14.01 3.90 -0.18
C PRO A 202 12.88 4.33 -1.15
N TYR A 203 11.62 4.13 -0.78
CA TYR A 203 10.44 4.42 -1.59
C TYR A 203 9.45 5.31 -0.85
N ILE A 204 8.75 6.15 -1.62
CA ILE A 204 7.53 6.86 -1.22
C ILE A 204 6.49 6.64 -2.31
N HIS A 205 5.31 6.18 -1.94
CA HIS A 205 4.18 6.04 -2.86
C HIS A 205 3.47 7.39 -2.99
N MET A 206 3.16 7.77 -4.22
CA MET A 206 2.61 9.08 -4.57
C MET A 206 1.14 9.02 -4.97
N GLY A 207 0.51 7.84 -4.86
CA GLY A 207 -0.83 7.61 -5.37
C GLY A 207 -0.88 7.81 -6.88
N GLY A 208 -1.77 8.70 -7.33
CA GLY A 208 -1.93 9.07 -8.74
C GLY A 208 -3.12 8.43 -9.42
N ASP A 209 -3.94 7.71 -8.67
CA ASP A 209 -5.14 7.04 -9.12
C ASP A 209 -6.36 7.98 -9.19
N GLU A 210 -7.33 7.54 -9.99
CA GLU A 210 -8.69 8.08 -10.09
C GLU A 210 -8.83 9.62 -10.22
N VAL A 211 -7.85 10.31 -10.81
CA VAL A 211 -8.02 11.73 -11.12
C VAL A 211 -9.10 11.87 -12.20
N SER A 212 -10.18 12.59 -11.87
CA SER A 212 -11.31 12.77 -12.77
C SER A 212 -10.86 13.40 -14.09
N PRO A 213 -11.30 12.90 -15.26
CA PRO A 213 -11.03 13.52 -16.55
C PRO A 213 -11.42 15.00 -16.64
N ASP A 214 -12.35 15.45 -15.80
CA ASP A 214 -12.81 16.84 -15.75
C ASP A 214 -12.20 17.66 -14.57
N ALA A 215 -11.23 17.11 -13.82
CA ALA A 215 -10.72 17.67 -12.56
C ALA A 215 -10.34 19.16 -12.62
N TRP A 216 -9.79 19.62 -13.75
CA TRP A 216 -9.36 21.01 -13.94
C TRP A 216 -10.02 21.73 -15.12
N LYS A 217 -11.00 21.11 -15.77
CA LYS A 217 -11.66 21.62 -16.99
C LYS A 217 -12.29 23.00 -16.83
N ASN A 218 -12.72 23.36 -15.63
CA ASN A 218 -13.32 24.66 -15.32
C ASN A 218 -12.34 25.66 -14.68
N CYS A 219 -11.07 25.29 -14.50
CA CYS A 219 -10.08 26.16 -13.89
C CYS A 219 -9.37 27.03 -14.94
N THR A 220 -9.78 28.30 -15.07
CA THR A 220 -9.17 29.26 -16.01
C THR A 220 -7.65 29.36 -15.87
N ARG A 221 -7.12 29.26 -14.64
CA ARG A 221 -5.67 29.30 -14.39
C ARG A 221 -4.95 28.04 -14.89
N CYS A 222 -5.59 26.88 -14.83
CA CYS A 222 -5.04 25.65 -15.42
C CYS A 222 -5.01 25.75 -16.94
N LYS A 223 -6.06 26.30 -17.55
CA LYS A 223 -6.08 26.58 -19.00
C LYS A 223 -4.94 27.50 -19.43
N THR A 224 -4.81 28.65 -18.75
CA THR A 224 -3.71 29.59 -19.01
C THR A 224 -2.33 28.94 -18.83
N MET A 225 -2.18 28.04 -17.84
CA MET A 225 -0.95 27.29 -17.67
C MET A 225 -0.70 26.33 -18.84
N ALA A 226 -1.70 25.55 -19.26
CA ALA A 226 -1.59 24.65 -20.41
C ALA A 226 -1.21 25.42 -21.68
N ASP A 227 -1.89 26.53 -21.96
CA ASP A 227 -1.60 27.43 -23.09
C ASP A 227 -0.16 27.95 -23.04
N SER A 228 0.29 28.41 -21.86
CA SER A 228 1.64 28.97 -21.69
C SER A 228 2.75 27.93 -21.86
N LEU A 229 2.45 26.65 -21.60
CA LEU A 229 3.38 25.54 -21.73
C LEU A 229 3.28 24.85 -23.09
N GLY A 230 2.29 25.22 -23.93
CA GLY A 230 2.06 24.59 -25.22
C GLY A 230 1.65 23.12 -25.13
N ILE A 231 0.97 22.72 -24.04
CA ILE A 231 0.46 21.36 -23.85
C ILE A 231 -1.06 21.32 -24.05
N PRO A 232 -1.66 20.15 -24.35
CA PRO A 232 -3.11 19.98 -24.36
C PRO A 232 -3.74 20.38 -23.01
N ASP A 233 -4.84 21.12 -23.06
CA ASP A 233 -5.70 21.45 -21.91
C ASP A 233 -6.55 20.22 -21.53
N ASP A 234 -5.88 19.17 -21.06
CA ASP A 234 -6.52 17.96 -20.55
C ASP A 234 -5.93 17.54 -19.19
N THR A 235 -6.69 16.72 -18.47
CA THR A 235 -6.29 16.23 -17.15
C THR A 235 -5.00 15.42 -17.22
N LYS A 236 -4.79 14.61 -18.26
CA LYS A 236 -3.60 13.77 -18.37
C LYS A 236 -2.31 14.58 -18.35
N HIS A 237 -2.21 15.63 -19.17
CA HIS A 237 -0.99 16.44 -19.27
C HIS A 237 -0.79 17.32 -18.03
N LEU A 238 -1.88 17.84 -17.46
CA LEU A 238 -1.82 18.61 -16.22
C LEU A 238 -1.43 17.73 -15.02
N GLN A 239 -1.93 16.49 -14.96
CA GLN A 239 -1.59 15.52 -13.91
C GLN A 239 -0.12 15.12 -14.01
N LYS A 240 0.36 14.86 -15.23
CA LYS A 240 1.78 14.57 -15.46
C LYS A 240 2.70 15.65 -14.87
N ILE A 241 2.36 16.93 -15.02
CA ILE A 241 3.20 18.03 -14.52
C ILE A 241 3.34 17.99 -13.00
N ILE A 242 2.23 17.80 -12.29
CA ILE A 242 2.26 17.71 -10.84
C ILE A 242 2.95 16.43 -10.38
N MET A 243 2.65 15.28 -10.99
CA MET A 243 3.30 14.01 -10.68
C MET A 243 4.81 14.08 -10.87
N ASP A 244 5.31 14.52 -12.04
CA ASP A 244 6.75 14.66 -12.30
C ASP A 244 7.43 15.59 -11.29
N SER A 245 6.76 16.68 -10.91
CA SER A 245 7.31 17.65 -9.95
C SER A 245 7.43 17.04 -8.56
N VAL A 246 6.40 16.32 -8.11
CA VAL A 246 6.43 15.70 -6.78
C VAL A 246 7.35 14.48 -6.75
N GLY A 247 7.38 13.67 -7.80
CA GLY A 247 8.34 12.58 -7.97
C GLY A 247 9.79 13.06 -7.98
N LYS A 248 10.04 14.25 -8.54
CA LYS A 248 11.34 14.91 -8.41
C LYS A 248 11.67 15.25 -6.96
N TYR A 249 10.73 15.78 -6.17
CA TYR A 249 10.97 16.05 -4.74
C TYR A 249 11.26 14.77 -3.95
N VAL A 250 10.57 13.66 -4.26
CA VAL A 250 10.88 12.33 -3.70
C VAL A 250 12.32 11.92 -4.02
N SER A 251 12.75 12.15 -5.28
CA SER A 251 14.11 11.85 -5.73
C SER A 251 15.17 12.76 -5.10
N GLU A 252 14.86 14.05 -4.89
CA GLU A 252 15.72 15.00 -4.17
C GLU A 252 15.97 14.59 -2.70
N GLU A 253 15.01 13.91 -2.08
CA GLU A 253 15.14 13.32 -0.73
C GLU A 253 15.78 11.92 -0.75
N GLY A 254 16.38 11.52 -1.88
CA GLY A 254 17.11 10.27 -2.05
C GLY A 254 16.23 9.01 -2.15
N ARG A 255 14.94 9.19 -2.48
CA ARG A 255 13.95 8.10 -2.54
C ARG A 255 13.49 7.89 -3.98
N ARG A 256 12.93 6.72 -4.26
CA ARG A 256 12.35 6.40 -5.56
C ARG A 256 10.82 6.50 -5.49
N PRO A 257 10.18 7.26 -6.40
CA PRO A 257 8.72 7.39 -6.39
C PRO A 257 8.05 6.12 -6.89
N ILE A 258 6.91 5.79 -6.29
CA ILE A 258 5.96 4.78 -6.76
C ILE A 258 4.63 5.48 -7.08
N GLY A 259 3.91 5.05 -8.10
CA GLY A 259 2.55 5.51 -8.35
C GLY A 259 1.66 4.39 -8.91
N TRP A 260 0.36 4.54 -8.73
CA TRP A 260 -0.65 3.65 -9.32
C TRP A 260 -0.61 3.72 -10.85
N ASP A 261 -1.03 2.66 -11.52
CA ASP A 261 -0.80 2.46 -12.97
C ASP A 261 -1.39 3.53 -13.90
N GLU A 262 -2.29 4.40 -13.44
CA GLU A 262 -2.69 5.63 -14.13
C GLU A 262 -1.49 6.48 -14.60
N VAL A 263 -0.50 6.66 -13.73
CA VAL A 263 0.63 7.56 -13.97
C VAL A 263 1.52 7.09 -15.13
N PHE A 264 1.49 5.79 -15.43
CA PHE A 264 2.14 5.24 -16.62
C PHE A 264 1.53 5.81 -17.91
N TYR A 265 0.21 5.91 -17.97
CA TYR A 265 -0.50 6.43 -19.15
C TYR A 265 -0.35 7.95 -19.31
N GLU A 266 -0.05 8.66 -18.23
CA GLU A 266 0.36 10.06 -18.26
C GLU A 266 1.79 10.26 -18.77
N GLY A 267 2.62 9.21 -18.70
CA GLY A 267 4.00 9.23 -19.17
C GLY A 267 4.96 9.86 -18.16
N VAL A 268 4.80 9.56 -16.86
CA VAL A 268 5.76 9.99 -15.83
C VAL A 268 7.20 9.56 -16.13
N GLN A 269 8.17 10.12 -15.41
CA GLN A 269 9.59 9.81 -15.61
C GLN A 269 9.94 8.32 -15.32
N LYS A 270 10.96 7.80 -16.01
CA LYS A 270 11.39 6.39 -15.93
C LYS A 270 11.93 5.94 -14.56
N ASN A 271 12.25 6.87 -13.67
CA ASN A 271 12.65 6.55 -12.31
C ASN A 271 11.47 6.06 -11.45
N TYR A 272 10.22 6.19 -11.89
CA TYR A 272 9.07 5.64 -11.18
C TYR A 272 9.10 4.10 -11.13
N ILE A 273 8.49 3.56 -10.07
CA ILE A 273 7.95 2.21 -10.03
C ILE A 273 6.45 2.33 -10.27
N ILE A 274 5.89 1.45 -11.11
CA ILE A 274 4.46 1.44 -11.42
C ILE A 274 3.79 0.31 -10.62
N GLN A 275 2.79 0.65 -9.82
CA GLN A 275 1.98 -0.33 -9.07
C GLN A 275 0.66 -0.58 -9.81
N LEU A 276 0.50 -1.80 -10.33
CA LEU A 276 -0.64 -2.17 -11.18
C LEU A 276 -1.79 -2.74 -10.36
N TRP A 277 -2.96 -2.13 -10.49
CA TRP A 277 -4.17 -2.52 -9.76
C TRP A 277 -5.37 -2.78 -10.68
N ARG A 278 -5.45 -2.11 -11.84
CA ARG A 278 -6.59 -2.23 -12.76
C ARG A 278 -6.52 -3.43 -13.69
N SER A 279 -5.32 -3.99 -13.91
CA SER A 279 -5.09 -5.11 -14.82
C SER A 279 -4.00 -6.05 -14.29
N ASP A 280 -4.08 -7.32 -14.67
CA ASP A 280 -3.00 -8.30 -14.52
C ASP A 280 -2.06 -8.34 -15.74
N GLU A 281 -2.37 -7.61 -16.82
CA GLU A 281 -1.54 -7.46 -18.02
C GLU A 281 -0.41 -6.43 -17.83
N SER A 282 0.58 -6.73 -17.00
CA SER A 282 1.66 -5.79 -16.65
C SER A 282 2.83 -5.72 -17.65
N ILE A 283 2.69 -6.35 -18.81
CA ILE A 283 3.80 -6.49 -19.76
C ILE A 283 4.14 -5.17 -20.46
N LYS A 284 3.18 -4.23 -20.56
CA LYS A 284 3.36 -2.96 -21.28
C LYS A 284 4.33 -2.04 -20.55
N GLU A 285 4.18 -1.94 -19.24
CA GLU A 285 4.97 -1.13 -18.32
C GLU A 285 6.41 -1.69 -18.23
N ALA A 286 6.53 -3.00 -18.05
CA ALA A 286 7.83 -3.69 -18.03
C ALA A 286 8.56 -3.57 -19.38
N LYS A 287 7.86 -3.71 -20.52
CA LYS A 287 8.42 -3.48 -21.87
C LYS A 287 8.86 -2.03 -22.09
N ALA A 288 8.18 -1.09 -21.44
CA ALA A 288 8.58 0.29 -21.46
C ALA A 288 9.78 0.58 -20.52
N GLY A 289 10.29 -0.41 -19.78
CA GLY A 289 11.45 -0.28 -18.91
C GLY A 289 11.14 0.27 -17.52
N TYR A 290 9.88 0.22 -17.08
CA TYR A 290 9.52 0.51 -15.69
C TYR A 290 9.65 -0.74 -14.83
N ASP A 291 10.11 -0.58 -13.59
CA ASP A 291 9.91 -1.60 -12.59
C ASP A 291 8.45 -1.61 -12.12
N VAL A 292 7.92 -2.80 -11.85
CA VAL A 292 6.50 -3.02 -11.57
C VAL A 292 6.25 -3.78 -10.28
N ILE A 293 5.19 -3.40 -9.58
CA ILE A 293 4.60 -4.12 -8.44
C ILE A 293 3.16 -4.48 -8.85
N LEU A 294 2.75 -5.74 -8.68
CA LEU A 294 1.42 -6.17 -9.08
C LEU A 294 0.48 -6.32 -7.87
N SER A 295 -0.63 -5.62 -7.92
CA SER A 295 -1.71 -5.60 -6.93
C SER A 295 -3.10 -5.67 -7.58
N PRO A 296 -3.36 -6.55 -8.58
CA PRO A 296 -4.58 -6.47 -9.37
C PRO A 296 -5.82 -6.76 -8.52
N THR A 297 -6.87 -5.96 -8.72
CA THR A 297 -8.21 -6.12 -8.09
C THR A 297 -8.79 -7.53 -8.24
N THR A 298 -8.44 -8.21 -9.32
CA THR A 298 -8.88 -9.57 -9.63
C THR A 298 -8.41 -10.60 -8.61
N ASN A 299 -7.23 -10.42 -8.00
CA ASN A 299 -6.60 -11.43 -7.15
C ASN A 299 -6.17 -10.91 -5.77
N LEU A 300 -5.80 -9.64 -5.65
CA LEU A 300 -5.04 -9.13 -4.51
C LEU A 300 -5.75 -8.00 -3.75
N TYR A 301 -7.03 -7.75 -4.03
CA TYR A 301 -7.88 -6.87 -3.21
C TYR A 301 -8.57 -7.70 -2.12
N PHE A 302 -8.14 -7.49 -0.88
CA PHE A 302 -8.60 -8.27 0.28
C PHE A 302 -9.75 -7.59 1.03
N ASP A 303 -10.12 -6.36 0.69
CA ASP A 303 -11.40 -5.77 1.08
C ASP A 303 -12.59 -6.44 0.34
N TYR A 304 -12.34 -7.06 -0.82
CA TYR A 304 -13.36 -7.84 -1.51
C TYR A 304 -13.71 -9.10 -0.72
N THR A 305 -14.99 -9.51 -0.80
CA THR A 305 -15.47 -10.71 -0.13
C THR A 305 -14.73 -11.97 -0.59
N TYR A 306 -14.71 -13.00 0.27
CA TYR A 306 -14.18 -14.33 -0.07
C TYR A 306 -14.84 -15.00 -1.28
N LYS A 307 -16.06 -14.59 -1.66
CA LYS A 307 -16.70 -15.07 -2.89
C LYS A 307 -16.01 -14.51 -4.13
N THR A 308 -15.60 -13.24 -4.09
CA THR A 308 -14.94 -12.54 -5.20
C THR A 308 -13.46 -12.92 -5.30
N THR A 309 -12.79 -12.95 -4.15
CA THR A 309 -11.35 -13.19 -4.03
C THR A 309 -11.10 -14.27 -2.99
N PRO A 310 -11.43 -15.55 -3.25
CA PRO A 310 -11.13 -16.66 -2.35
C PRO A 310 -9.63 -16.94 -2.28
N THR A 311 -9.15 -17.59 -1.21
CA THR A 311 -7.74 -17.94 -1.04
C THR A 311 -7.15 -18.72 -2.22
N LYS A 312 -7.92 -19.64 -2.82
CA LYS A 312 -7.52 -20.38 -4.01
C LYS A 312 -7.19 -19.47 -5.21
N LYS A 313 -7.95 -18.38 -5.37
CA LYS A 313 -7.73 -17.39 -6.45
C LYS A 313 -6.48 -16.56 -6.20
N VAL A 314 -6.21 -16.21 -4.94
CA VAL A 314 -4.94 -15.58 -4.53
C VAL A 314 -3.77 -16.51 -4.86
N PHE A 315 -3.87 -17.78 -4.46
CA PHE A 315 -2.82 -18.78 -4.69
C PHE A 315 -2.58 -19.05 -6.19
N SER A 316 -3.61 -19.01 -7.04
CA SER A 316 -3.43 -19.23 -8.48
C SER A 316 -2.72 -18.06 -9.19
N PHE A 317 -2.49 -16.93 -8.51
CA PHE A 317 -1.91 -15.76 -9.15
C PHE A 317 -0.45 -15.98 -9.55
N ASN A 318 -0.14 -15.66 -10.81
CA ASN A 318 1.22 -15.57 -11.32
C ASN A 318 1.41 -14.20 -11.97
N PRO A 319 2.22 -13.31 -11.37
CA PRO A 319 2.32 -11.93 -11.83
C PRO A 319 3.12 -11.78 -13.14
N ILE A 320 3.98 -12.75 -13.47
CA ILE A 320 4.85 -12.69 -14.65
C ILE A 320 4.20 -13.48 -15.80
N PRO A 321 3.81 -12.83 -16.91
CA PRO A 321 3.31 -13.49 -18.10
C PRO A 321 4.33 -14.47 -18.68
N ASP A 322 3.87 -15.59 -19.25
CA ASP A 322 4.76 -16.57 -19.89
C ASP A 322 5.47 -16.00 -21.12
N SER A 323 4.86 -15.00 -21.77
CA SER A 323 5.42 -14.27 -22.91
C SER A 323 6.54 -13.29 -22.56
N ALA A 324 6.80 -13.03 -21.26
CA ALA A 324 7.83 -12.09 -20.86
C ALA A 324 9.25 -12.60 -21.14
N THR A 325 10.10 -11.76 -21.72
CA THR A 325 11.52 -12.05 -21.94
C THR A 325 12.29 -12.10 -20.62
N THR A 326 13.53 -12.59 -20.65
CA THR A 326 14.40 -12.60 -19.45
C THR A 326 14.68 -11.18 -18.95
N GLU A 327 14.83 -10.22 -19.84
CA GLU A 327 15.05 -8.81 -19.48
C GLU A 327 13.79 -8.20 -18.87
N GLU A 328 12.63 -8.39 -19.49
CA GLU A 328 11.34 -7.91 -18.97
C GLU A 328 11.04 -8.48 -17.58
N LYS A 329 11.41 -9.75 -17.32
CA LYS A 329 11.24 -10.40 -16.01
C LYS A 329 12.00 -9.69 -14.88
N ASN A 330 13.10 -9.01 -15.17
CA ASN A 330 13.89 -8.32 -14.16
C ASN A 330 13.18 -7.06 -13.63
N HIS A 331 12.20 -6.53 -14.36
CA HIS A 331 11.41 -5.39 -13.92
C HIS A 331 10.32 -5.75 -12.90
N TYR A 332 10.02 -7.03 -12.70
CA TYR A 332 8.97 -7.47 -11.77
C TYR A 332 9.51 -7.54 -10.34
N LEU A 333 9.29 -6.48 -9.57
CA LEU A 333 9.76 -6.42 -8.18
C LEU A 333 9.03 -7.40 -7.28
N GLY A 334 7.73 -7.59 -7.51
CA GLY A 334 6.91 -8.57 -6.80
C GLY A 334 5.42 -8.26 -6.77
N ILE A 335 4.77 -8.75 -5.71
CA ILE A 335 3.31 -8.67 -5.55
C ILE A 335 2.94 -8.06 -4.20
N GLU A 336 1.78 -7.41 -4.17
CA GLU A 336 1.24 -6.79 -2.98
C GLU A 336 -0.29 -6.96 -2.94
N ALA A 337 -0.80 -7.32 -1.75
CA ALA A 337 -2.24 -7.27 -1.52
C ALA A 337 -2.64 -5.92 -0.93
N CYS A 338 -3.78 -5.39 -1.37
CA CYS A 338 -4.36 -4.16 -0.84
C CYS A 338 -5.57 -4.47 0.03
N PHE A 339 -5.66 -3.79 1.16
CA PHE A 339 -6.85 -3.79 2.00
C PHE A 339 -7.34 -2.35 2.18
N TRP A 340 -8.44 -2.03 1.48
CA TRP A 340 -9.13 -0.75 1.58
C TRP A 340 -10.17 -0.78 2.72
N SER A 341 -10.11 0.16 3.65
CA SER A 341 -10.77 0.05 4.95
C SER A 341 -12.18 0.65 4.99
N HIS A 342 -12.83 0.79 3.84
CA HIS A 342 -14.10 1.50 3.70
C HIS A 342 -15.34 0.68 4.11
N ILE A 343 -15.28 -0.66 4.00
CA ILE A 343 -16.38 -1.57 4.36
C ILE A 343 -16.12 -2.25 5.71
N ASP A 344 -15.00 -2.97 5.80
CA ASP A 344 -14.63 -3.74 6.98
C ASP A 344 -13.71 -2.92 7.89
N ARG A 345 -14.34 -2.03 8.66
CA ARG A 345 -13.69 -0.92 9.38
C ARG A 345 -13.09 -1.30 10.74
N THR A 346 -13.57 -2.36 11.38
CA THR A 346 -13.00 -2.79 12.67
C THR A 346 -11.78 -3.69 12.44
N GLU A 347 -10.74 -3.53 13.25
CA GLU A 347 -9.50 -4.33 13.15
C GLU A 347 -9.76 -5.86 13.16
N SER A 348 -10.80 -6.31 13.86
CA SER A 348 -11.23 -7.72 13.85
C SER A 348 -11.82 -8.18 12.51
N LYS A 349 -12.55 -7.32 11.81
CA LYS A 349 -13.07 -7.60 10.47
C LYS A 349 -11.94 -7.54 9.43
N MET A 350 -10.98 -6.65 9.62
CA MET A 350 -9.75 -6.61 8.81
C MET A 350 -8.98 -7.92 8.95
N ASP A 351 -8.75 -8.40 10.17
CA ASP A 351 -8.15 -9.73 10.42
C ASP A 351 -8.93 -10.82 9.68
N TYR A 352 -10.26 -10.78 9.75
CA TYR A 352 -11.14 -11.77 9.12
C TYR A 352 -10.99 -11.79 7.60
N GLN A 353 -10.88 -10.62 6.98
CA GLN A 353 -10.69 -10.52 5.55
C GLN A 353 -9.25 -10.87 5.13
N LEU A 354 -8.25 -10.45 5.87
CA LEU A 354 -6.85 -10.70 5.53
C LEU A 354 -6.50 -12.19 5.62
N PHE A 355 -7.01 -12.90 6.64
CA PHE A 355 -6.60 -14.28 6.93
C PHE A 355 -7.70 -15.31 6.62
N PRO A 356 -7.40 -16.33 5.79
CA PRO A 356 -6.04 -16.83 5.48
C PRO A 356 -5.43 -16.38 4.13
N ARG A 357 -6.00 -15.38 3.43
CA ARG A 357 -5.50 -14.94 2.11
C ARG A 357 -4.05 -14.45 2.11
N VAL A 358 -3.60 -13.85 3.22
CA VAL A 358 -2.19 -13.48 3.45
C VAL A 358 -1.24 -14.69 3.36
N LEU A 359 -1.68 -15.91 3.70
CA LEU A 359 -0.85 -17.10 3.61
C LEU A 359 -0.61 -17.47 2.13
N ALA A 360 -1.66 -17.39 1.31
CA ALA A 360 -1.54 -17.59 -0.13
C ALA A 360 -0.70 -16.51 -0.80
N LEU A 361 -0.88 -15.24 -0.41
CA LEU A 361 -0.03 -14.13 -0.85
C LEU A 361 1.44 -14.38 -0.55
N SER A 362 1.76 -14.73 0.71
CA SER A 362 3.10 -15.07 1.16
C SER A 362 3.73 -16.18 0.31
N GLU A 363 2.99 -17.28 0.12
CA GLU A 363 3.43 -18.41 -0.68
C GLU A 363 3.73 -18.00 -2.14
N ARG A 364 2.88 -17.18 -2.77
CA ARG A 364 3.09 -16.71 -4.15
C ARG A 364 4.19 -15.68 -4.30
N ALA A 365 4.44 -14.92 -3.24
CA ALA A 365 5.51 -13.93 -3.17
C ALA A 365 6.89 -14.59 -2.90
N TRP A 366 6.90 -15.77 -2.27
CA TRP A 366 8.12 -16.46 -1.82
C TRP A 366 8.47 -17.70 -2.64
N SER A 367 7.56 -18.65 -2.81
CA SER A 367 7.82 -19.97 -3.40
C SER A 367 8.14 -19.89 -4.89
N ALA A 368 8.83 -20.92 -5.39
CA ALA A 368 9.22 -20.97 -6.78
C ALA A 368 7.99 -21.05 -7.70
N LYS A 369 8.11 -20.58 -8.94
CA LYS A 369 7.00 -20.60 -9.92
C LYS A 369 6.38 -21.99 -10.10
N ARG A 370 7.20 -23.04 -9.99
CA ARG A 370 6.81 -24.46 -10.15
C ARG A 370 5.89 -24.98 -9.04
N ASP A 371 5.84 -24.31 -7.89
CA ASP A 371 5.04 -24.74 -6.74
C ASP A 371 3.60 -24.27 -6.93
N THR A 372 2.80 -25.08 -7.62
CA THR A 372 1.44 -24.72 -8.08
C THR A 372 0.32 -25.61 -7.52
N SER A 373 0.66 -26.56 -6.64
CA SER A 373 -0.34 -27.47 -6.05
C SER A 373 -1.15 -26.77 -4.94
N TYR A 374 -2.38 -26.36 -5.26
CA TYR A 374 -3.28 -25.78 -4.25
C TYR A 374 -3.61 -26.78 -3.13
N ASN A 375 -3.74 -28.08 -3.46
CA ASN A 375 -4.05 -29.10 -2.46
C ASN A 375 -2.92 -29.22 -1.43
N ASP A 376 -1.66 -29.20 -1.87
CA ASP A 376 -0.51 -29.18 -0.95
C ASP A 376 -0.52 -27.93 -0.07
N PHE A 377 -0.67 -26.75 -0.70
CA PHE A 377 -0.78 -25.48 0.01
C PHE A 377 -1.87 -25.52 1.09
N HIS A 378 -3.06 -25.99 0.73
CA HIS A 378 -4.20 -26.03 1.63
C HIS A 378 -3.97 -26.98 2.82
N GLN A 379 -3.30 -28.12 2.62
CA GLN A 379 -2.91 -29.01 3.73
C GLN A 379 -1.89 -28.36 4.68
N ARG A 380 -1.02 -27.48 4.17
CA ARG A 380 -0.10 -26.68 5.02
C ARG A 380 -0.81 -25.50 5.68
N GLU A 381 -1.76 -24.87 4.99
CA GLU A 381 -2.60 -23.79 5.48
C GLU A 381 -3.38 -24.24 6.71
N ILE A 382 -4.03 -25.41 6.68
CA ILE A 382 -4.74 -25.98 7.84
C ILE A 382 -3.82 -26.11 9.05
N LYS A 383 -2.56 -26.53 8.84
CA LYS A 383 -1.56 -26.67 9.91
C LYS A 383 -1.08 -25.33 10.49
N GLN A 384 -1.49 -24.19 9.92
CA GLN A 384 -1.21 -22.86 10.49
C GLN A 384 -2.18 -22.46 11.61
N GLU A 385 -3.28 -23.20 11.81
CA GLU A 385 -4.29 -22.85 12.82
C GLU A 385 -3.71 -22.53 14.22
N PRO A 386 -2.75 -23.30 14.79
CA PRO A 386 -2.16 -22.96 16.08
C PRO A 386 -1.46 -21.59 16.08
N TRP A 387 -0.83 -21.21 14.97
CA TRP A 387 -0.19 -19.89 14.82
C TRP A 387 -1.21 -18.77 14.65
N LEU A 388 -2.29 -18.99 13.90
CA LEU A 388 -3.39 -18.04 13.80
C LEU A 388 -4.01 -17.75 15.18
N ASN A 389 -4.19 -18.80 15.99
CA ASN A 389 -4.65 -18.70 17.38
C ASN A 389 -3.63 -18.00 18.29
N TYR A 390 -2.33 -18.33 18.18
CA TYR A 390 -1.26 -17.66 18.91
C TYR A 390 -1.24 -16.14 18.64
N PHE A 391 -1.40 -15.74 17.38
CA PHE A 391 -1.49 -14.34 16.98
C PHE A 391 -2.86 -13.69 17.24
N LYS A 392 -3.80 -14.44 17.85
CA LYS A 392 -5.17 -14.02 18.16
C LYS A 392 -5.87 -13.41 16.95
N ILE A 393 -5.66 -14.02 15.77
CA ILE A 393 -6.27 -13.56 14.53
C ILE A 393 -7.74 -13.98 14.55
N VAL A 394 -8.64 -13.06 14.23
CA VAL A 394 -10.02 -13.41 13.86
C VAL A 394 -9.96 -13.78 12.38
N TYR A 395 -10.08 -15.06 12.00
CA TYR A 395 -9.93 -15.50 10.61
C TYR A 395 -11.17 -16.25 10.10
N ASN A 396 -11.30 -16.36 8.78
CA ASN A 396 -12.36 -17.15 8.17
C ASN A 396 -12.14 -18.67 8.38
N LYS A 397 -12.88 -19.25 9.33
CA LYS A 397 -12.81 -20.68 9.70
C LYS A 397 -13.49 -21.62 8.71
N THR A 398 -14.32 -21.12 7.79
CA THR A 398 -15.00 -21.99 6.80
C THR A 398 -14.04 -22.66 5.81
N LEU A 399 -12.77 -22.29 5.86
CA LEU A 399 -11.66 -22.83 5.08
C LEU A 399 -10.79 -23.81 5.89
N PHE A 400 -11.14 -24.14 7.14
CA PHE A 400 -10.37 -25.04 8.02
C PHE A 400 -11.15 -26.28 8.40
#